data_AF-A0A831ZCY8-F1
#
_entry.id   AF-A0A831ZCY8-F1
#
_cell.length_a   1.000
_cell.length_b   1.000
_cell.length_c   1.000
_cell.angle_alpha   90.00
_cell.angle_beta   90.00
_cell.angle_gamma   90.00
#
_symmetry.space_group_name_H-M   'P 1'
#
loop_
_entity.id
_entity.type
_entity.pdbx_description
1 polymer ?
#
loop_
_entity_poly.entity_id
_entity_poly.type
_entity_poly.pdbx_seq_one_letter_code
_entity_poly.pdbx_strand_id
1 'polypeptide(L)'
;NKTAGKVSVFGYDLDTQKNAVKRCLGLVPQEINFNQFETTIDVLTIYAGYHGIPFHQARERAEYCLQQLDLWDKRKTITRHLSGGMKRRLMIARALVHSPRLLILDEPTAGVDIEIRRSMWDLMQQINEAGTTIILTTHYLEEAESMCRNIAIINDGQIVEHSDITSLLNKLEIDSFILNLHDPVSELPEISGYHLNLSDSKTLIADIPRGLDLNPLFSGLTEAGIKVSSMKNKTNRLEQLFLNLVDSAQ
;
A
#
# COMPACT_ATOMS: atom_id res chain seq x y z
N ASN A 1 19.65 9.29 -13.35
CA ASN A 1 19.94 10.69 -12.93
C ASN A 1 18.87 11.60 -13.49
N LYS A 2 18.44 12.63 -12.74
CA LYS A 2 17.43 13.59 -13.22
C LYS A 2 17.94 14.38 -14.43
N THR A 3 17.09 14.60 -15.42
CA THR A 3 17.37 15.41 -16.61
C THR A 3 17.21 16.91 -16.34
N ALA A 4 16.22 17.30 -15.51
CA ALA A 4 15.98 18.68 -15.08
C ALA A 4 15.27 18.70 -13.71
N GLY A 5 14.91 19.89 -13.20
CA GLY A 5 14.17 20.08 -11.95
C GLY A 5 15.03 20.14 -10.69
N LYS A 6 14.39 20.35 -9.54
CA LYS A 6 15.04 20.46 -8.22
C LYS A 6 14.38 19.51 -7.23
N VAL A 7 15.19 18.91 -6.37
CA VAL A 7 14.72 17.98 -5.33
C VAL A 7 15.34 18.40 -4.01
N SER A 8 14.51 18.68 -3.01
CA SER A 8 14.94 19.00 -1.66
C SER A 8 14.30 18.06 -0.65
N VAL A 9 15.10 17.55 0.29
CA VAL A 9 14.65 16.64 1.34
C VAL A 9 15.01 17.25 2.69
N PHE A 10 14.00 17.60 3.49
CA PHE A 10 14.15 18.28 4.78
C PHE A 10 15.08 19.51 4.76
N GLY A 11 14.99 20.31 3.69
CA GLY A 11 15.81 21.51 3.49
C GLY A 11 17.19 21.27 2.87
N TYR A 12 17.58 20.02 2.62
CA TYR A 12 18.82 19.70 1.91
C TYR A 12 18.56 19.49 0.43
N ASP A 13 19.34 20.16 -0.42
CA ASP A 13 19.26 20.02 -1.88
C ASP A 13 20.03 18.78 -2.37
N LEU A 14 19.41 18.00 -3.27
CA LEU A 14 19.97 16.74 -3.75
C LEU A 14 21.24 16.92 -4.60
N ASP A 15 21.41 18.04 -5.30
CA ASP A 15 22.56 18.24 -6.17
C ASP A 15 23.78 18.69 -5.37
N THR A 16 23.56 19.59 -4.41
CA THR A 16 24.61 20.24 -3.62
C THR A 16 24.92 19.53 -2.30
N GLN A 17 23.94 18.85 -1.68
CA GLN A 17 24.05 18.30 -0.33
C GLN A 17 23.68 16.79 -0.25
N LYS A 18 24.13 16.00 -1.23
CA LYS A 18 23.85 14.55 -1.37
C LYS A 18 23.98 13.73 -0.08
N ASN A 19 25.07 13.91 0.66
CA ASN A 19 25.33 13.12 1.87
C ASN A 19 24.37 13.47 3.01
N ALA A 20 23.95 14.74 3.11
CA ALA A 20 22.96 15.15 4.10
C ALA A 20 21.59 14.54 3.77
N VAL A 21 21.20 14.58 2.48
CA VAL A 21 19.98 13.91 1.98
C VAL A 21 20.01 12.42 2.30
N LYS A 22 21.09 11.71 1.95
CA LYS A 22 21.23 10.26 2.21
C LYS A 22 21.15 9.90 3.70
N ARG A 23 21.65 10.75 4.60
CA ARG A 23 21.55 10.51 6.04
C ARG A 23 20.12 10.60 6.57
N CYS A 24 19.25 11.37 5.92
CA CYS A 24 17.84 11.48 6.30
C CYS A 24 16.96 10.37 5.72
N LEU A 25 17.47 9.61 4.75
CA LEU A 25 16.71 8.64 3.94
C LEU A 25 17.00 7.20 4.36
N GLY A 26 15.96 6.40 4.53
CA GLY A 26 16.02 4.94 4.48
C GLY A 26 15.40 4.46 3.17
N LEU A 27 16.05 3.55 2.46
CA LEU A 27 15.55 3.01 1.19
C LEU A 27 15.42 1.49 1.27
N VAL A 28 14.23 1.01 0.92
CA VAL A 28 13.91 -0.42 0.77
C VAL A 28 13.57 -0.66 -0.71
N PRO A 29 14.54 -1.08 -1.54
CA PRO A 29 14.29 -1.36 -2.96
C PRO A 29 13.43 -2.61 -3.14
N GLN A 30 12.87 -2.84 -4.33
CA GLN A 30 12.12 -4.08 -4.65
C GLN A 30 13.00 -5.33 -4.49
N GLU A 31 14.23 -5.31 -5.01
CA GLU A 31 15.16 -6.44 -4.94
C GLU A 31 16.01 -6.49 -3.66
N ILE A 32 16.25 -7.69 -3.15
CA ILE A 32 17.09 -7.92 -1.97
C ILE A 32 18.57 -7.66 -2.31
N ASN A 33 19.17 -6.67 -1.64
CA ASN A 33 20.50 -6.17 -1.97
C ASN A 33 21.49 -6.15 -0.77
N PHE A 34 21.47 -7.17 0.08
CA PHE A 34 22.47 -7.35 1.15
C PHE A 34 23.31 -8.62 0.96
N ASN A 35 24.49 -8.64 1.58
CA ASN A 35 25.39 -9.79 1.52
C ASN A 35 24.70 -11.04 2.10
N GLN A 36 24.69 -12.12 1.30
CA GLN A 36 24.01 -13.37 1.63
C GLN A 36 24.80 -14.25 2.62
N PHE A 37 26.08 -13.93 2.87
CA PHE A 37 26.98 -14.72 3.69
C PHE A 37 27.18 -14.16 5.10
N GLU A 38 26.70 -12.94 5.36
CA GLU A 38 26.75 -12.31 6.68
C GLU A 38 25.61 -12.78 7.58
N THR A 39 25.79 -12.62 8.89
CA THR A 39 24.68 -12.81 9.83
C THR A 39 23.72 -11.62 9.79
N THR A 40 22.46 -11.87 10.14
CA THR A 40 21.39 -10.86 10.18
C THR A 40 21.80 -9.62 10.99
N ILE A 41 22.44 -9.78 12.16
CA ILE A 41 22.88 -8.64 12.99
C ILE A 41 24.08 -7.90 12.37
N ASP A 42 24.99 -8.62 11.72
CA ASP A 42 26.16 -8.01 11.09
C ASP A 42 25.75 -7.15 9.90
N VAL A 43 24.76 -7.59 9.11
CA VAL A 43 24.21 -6.77 8.00
C VAL A 43 23.75 -5.39 8.49
N LEU A 44 23.05 -5.33 9.61
CA LEU A 44 22.56 -4.07 10.18
C LEU A 44 23.68 -3.24 10.79
N THR A 45 24.59 -3.89 11.52
CA THR A 45 25.71 -3.24 12.19
C THR A 45 26.67 -2.60 11.17
N ILE A 46 26.99 -3.33 10.09
CA ILE A 46 27.82 -2.84 8.98
C ILE A 46 27.12 -1.67 8.29
N TYR A 47 25.82 -1.80 8.01
CA TYR A 47 25.07 -0.74 7.34
C TYR A 47 25.00 0.55 8.18
N ALA A 48 24.74 0.45 9.48
CA ALA A 48 24.81 1.57 10.41
C ALA A 48 26.21 2.23 10.41
N GLY A 49 27.27 1.42 10.33
CA GLY A 49 28.65 1.89 10.19
C GLY A 49 28.87 2.76 8.94
N TYR A 50 28.27 2.41 7.79
CA TYR A 50 28.32 3.25 6.59
C TYR A 50 27.64 4.62 6.78
N HIS A 51 26.72 4.74 7.74
CA HIS A 51 26.10 5.99 8.14
C HIS A 51 26.87 6.73 9.25
N GLY A 52 28.08 6.27 9.60
CA GLY A 52 28.97 6.92 10.58
C GLY A 52 28.63 6.62 12.03
N ILE A 53 27.81 5.60 12.29
CA ILE A 53 27.41 5.22 13.65
C ILE A 53 28.53 4.35 14.27
N PRO A 54 29.06 4.70 15.47
CA PRO A 54 30.09 3.89 16.13
C PRO A 54 29.61 2.46 16.41
N PHE A 55 30.53 1.48 16.33
CA PHE A 55 30.19 0.05 16.40
C PHE A 55 29.28 -0.33 17.58
N HIS A 56 29.56 0.15 18.79
CA HIS A 56 28.73 -0.15 19.97
C HIS A 56 27.28 0.34 19.80
N GLN A 57 27.11 1.58 19.33
CA GLN A 57 25.80 2.16 19.09
C GLN A 57 25.12 1.51 17.88
N ALA A 58 25.86 1.17 16.84
CA ALA A 58 25.37 0.46 15.66
C ALA A 58 24.79 -0.90 16.06
N ARG A 59 25.47 -1.60 16.98
CA ARG A 59 25.02 -2.88 17.50
C ARG A 59 23.75 -2.74 18.33
N GLU A 60 23.69 -1.82 19.28
CA GLU A 60 22.46 -1.57 20.06
C GLU A 60 21.26 -1.25 19.15
N ARG A 61 21.46 -0.40 18.13
CA ARG A 61 20.40 -0.07 17.16
C ARG A 61 20.00 -1.28 16.32
N ALA A 62 20.97 -2.08 15.87
CA ALA A 62 20.70 -3.30 15.15
C ALA A 62 19.86 -4.27 15.99
N GLU A 63 20.21 -4.45 17.27
CA GLU A 63 19.47 -5.30 18.19
C GLU A 63 18.03 -4.80 18.38
N TYR A 64 17.84 -3.50 18.60
CA TYR A 64 16.53 -2.87 18.68
C TYR A 64 15.69 -3.10 17.40
N CYS A 65 16.24 -2.83 16.22
CA CYS A 65 15.53 -3.03 14.95
C CYS A 65 15.15 -4.51 14.73
N LEU A 66 16.00 -5.46 15.10
CA LEU A 66 15.69 -6.88 14.97
C LEU A 66 14.57 -7.34 15.91
N GLN A 67 14.47 -6.74 17.10
CA GLN A 67 13.37 -7.01 18.02
C GLN A 67 12.05 -6.46 17.48
N GLN A 68 12.04 -5.22 16.97
CA GLN A 68 10.84 -4.59 16.39
C GLN A 68 10.28 -5.33 15.17
N LEU A 69 11.12 -6.14 14.49
CA LEU A 69 10.77 -6.81 13.24
C LEU A 69 10.60 -8.33 13.37
N ASP A 70 10.54 -8.85 14.60
CA ASP A 70 10.48 -10.29 14.92
C ASP A 70 11.62 -11.10 14.28
N LEU A 71 12.82 -10.51 14.21
CA LEU A 71 14.03 -11.15 13.67
C LEU A 71 15.10 -11.44 14.73
N TRP A 72 14.81 -11.16 16.00
CA TRP A 72 15.77 -11.32 17.10
C TRP A 72 16.34 -12.74 17.23
N ASP A 73 15.49 -13.75 17.10
CA ASP A 73 15.89 -15.16 17.20
C ASP A 73 16.77 -15.60 16.02
N LYS A 74 16.70 -14.85 14.90
CA LYS A 74 17.50 -15.09 13.69
C LYS A 74 18.71 -14.17 13.59
N ARG A 75 19.05 -13.41 14.64
CA ARG A 75 20.16 -12.44 14.63
C ARG A 75 21.51 -13.05 14.23
N LYS A 76 21.77 -14.31 14.62
CA LYS A 76 23.00 -15.06 14.29
C LYS A 76 22.86 -15.94 13.04
N THR A 77 21.71 -15.94 12.40
CA THR A 77 21.46 -16.73 11.18
C THR A 77 22.10 -16.03 9.99
N ILE A 78 22.76 -16.80 9.13
CA ILE A 78 23.27 -16.31 7.84
C ILE A 78 22.09 -15.92 6.95
N THR A 79 22.13 -14.72 6.36
CA THR A 79 20.97 -14.13 5.66
C THR A 79 20.46 -14.97 4.49
N ARG A 80 21.32 -15.77 3.82
CA ARG A 80 20.89 -16.72 2.79
C ARG A 80 19.81 -17.70 3.28
N HIS A 81 19.87 -18.11 4.55
CA HIS A 81 18.96 -19.10 5.16
C HIS A 81 17.64 -18.48 5.66
N LEU A 82 17.45 -17.17 5.52
CA LEU A 82 16.17 -16.52 5.84
C LEU A 82 15.12 -16.80 4.74
N SER A 83 13.85 -16.90 5.13
CA SER A 83 12.74 -16.93 4.17
C SER A 83 12.63 -15.62 3.41
N GLY A 84 11.87 -15.58 2.30
CA GLY A 84 11.64 -14.35 1.53
C GLY A 84 11.07 -13.22 2.40
N GLY A 85 10.04 -13.49 3.18
CA GLY A 85 9.45 -12.52 4.11
C GLY A 85 10.43 -12.06 5.20
N MET A 86 11.25 -12.96 5.75
CA MET A 86 12.30 -12.59 6.72
C MET A 86 13.36 -11.69 6.09
N LYS A 87 13.76 -11.96 4.84
CA LYS A 87 14.68 -11.10 4.09
C LYS A 87 14.07 -9.72 3.88
N ARG A 88 12.77 -9.64 3.58
CA ARG A 88 12.07 -8.36 3.40
C ARG A 88 12.01 -7.54 4.69
N ARG A 89 11.67 -8.17 5.82
CA ARG A 89 11.75 -7.54 7.16
C ARG A 89 13.16 -7.07 7.46
N LEU A 90 14.19 -7.85 7.08
CA LEU A 90 15.58 -7.44 7.27
C LEU A 90 15.95 -6.20 6.46
N MET A 91 15.43 -6.04 5.24
CA MET A 91 15.66 -4.83 4.43
C MET A 91 15.06 -3.60 5.11
N ILE A 92 13.87 -3.73 5.68
CA ILE A 92 13.24 -2.66 6.48
C ILE A 92 14.10 -2.35 7.70
N ALA A 93 14.55 -3.37 8.44
CA ALA A 93 15.42 -3.20 9.62
C ALA A 93 16.68 -2.40 9.26
N ARG A 94 17.30 -2.77 8.13
CA ARG A 94 18.48 -2.11 7.61
C ARG A 94 18.20 -0.65 7.23
N ALA A 95 17.06 -0.35 6.64
CA ALA A 95 16.68 1.02 6.32
C ALA A 95 16.41 1.89 7.56
N LEU A 96 16.01 1.27 8.68
CA LEU A 96 15.68 1.95 9.94
C LEU A 96 16.85 2.09 10.91
N VAL A 97 17.92 1.31 10.75
CA VAL A 97 19.01 1.22 11.74
C VAL A 97 19.72 2.55 12.00
N HIS A 98 19.75 3.45 11.02
CA HIS A 98 20.32 4.80 11.19
C HIS A 98 19.28 5.86 11.57
N SER A 99 18.05 5.46 11.89
CA SER A 99 16.93 6.31 12.30
C SER A 99 16.62 7.41 11.27
N PRO A 100 16.23 7.04 10.03
CA PRO A 100 15.92 8.02 9.00
C PRO A 100 14.68 8.84 9.36
N ARG A 101 14.58 10.04 8.77
CA ARG A 101 13.39 10.89 8.87
C ARG A 101 12.37 10.57 7.76
N LEU A 102 12.86 10.05 6.63
CA LEU A 102 12.07 9.64 5.48
C LEU A 102 12.43 8.21 5.09
N LEU A 103 11.44 7.32 5.06
CA LEU A 103 11.55 5.96 4.59
C LEU A 103 10.89 5.85 3.20
N ILE A 104 11.59 5.29 2.22
CA ILE A 104 11.07 5.01 0.88
C ILE A 104 11.01 3.50 0.70
N LEU A 105 9.82 2.98 0.41
CA LEU A 105 9.58 1.55 0.18
C LEU A 105 9.11 1.35 -1.25
N ASP A 106 9.86 0.53 -1.98
CA ASP A 106 9.56 0.19 -3.35
C ASP A 106 8.88 -1.19 -3.41
N GLU A 107 7.56 -1.21 -3.61
CA GLU A 107 6.71 -2.40 -3.59
C GLU A 107 7.03 -3.38 -2.42
N PRO A 108 6.91 -2.96 -1.14
CA PRO A 108 7.38 -3.72 0.01
C PRO A 108 6.73 -5.10 0.16
N THR A 109 5.53 -5.29 -0.38
CA THR A 109 4.62 -6.40 -0.16
C THR A 109 4.43 -7.28 -1.40
N ALA A 110 5.10 -6.95 -2.51
CA ALA A 110 5.05 -7.74 -3.74
C ALA A 110 5.59 -9.15 -3.50
N GLY A 111 4.81 -10.17 -3.90
CA GLY A 111 5.19 -11.58 -3.76
C GLY A 111 5.23 -12.11 -2.31
N VAL A 112 4.61 -11.39 -1.37
CA VAL A 112 4.54 -11.77 0.04
C VAL A 112 3.14 -12.31 0.39
N ASP A 113 3.10 -13.38 1.19
CA ASP A 113 1.87 -13.98 1.70
C ASP A 113 1.03 -13.01 2.54
N ILE A 114 -0.28 -13.24 2.60
CA ILE A 114 -1.28 -12.35 3.23
C ILE A 114 -0.95 -12.06 4.70
N GLU A 115 -0.54 -13.07 5.46
CA GLU A 115 -0.21 -12.92 6.88
C GLU A 115 0.99 -11.98 7.09
N ILE A 116 2.05 -12.18 6.31
CA ILE A 116 3.26 -11.35 6.39
C ILE A 116 2.96 -9.93 5.91
N ARG A 117 2.10 -9.77 4.89
CA ARG A 117 1.65 -8.46 4.40
C ARG A 117 1.00 -7.64 5.50
N ARG A 118 0.04 -8.21 6.24
CA ARG A 118 -0.63 -7.52 7.37
C ARG A 118 0.36 -7.09 8.45
N SER A 119 1.23 -8.01 8.87
CA SER A 119 2.29 -7.70 9.85
C SER A 119 3.21 -6.57 9.39
N MET A 120 3.53 -6.48 8.09
CA MET A 120 4.31 -5.38 7.53
C MET A 120 3.53 -4.05 7.53
N TRP A 121 2.23 -4.07 7.27
CA TRP A 121 1.40 -2.86 7.33
C TRP A 121 1.34 -2.28 8.74
N ASP A 122 1.07 -3.13 9.74
CA ASP A 122 0.99 -2.71 11.15
C ASP A 122 2.30 -2.05 11.60
N LEU A 123 3.43 -2.66 11.22
CA LEU A 123 4.76 -2.11 11.47
C LEU A 123 4.96 -0.75 10.78
N MET A 124 4.58 -0.61 9.50
CA MET A 124 4.74 0.66 8.78
C MET A 124 3.88 1.76 9.41
N GLN A 125 2.67 1.44 9.88
CA GLN A 125 1.83 2.37 10.62
C GLN A 125 2.51 2.82 11.92
N GLN A 126 3.05 1.90 12.71
CA GLN A 126 3.80 2.24 13.93
C GLN A 126 5.01 3.14 13.66
N ILE A 127 5.77 2.85 12.61
CA ILE A 127 6.92 3.69 12.18
C ILE A 127 6.46 5.10 11.77
N ASN A 128 5.31 5.19 11.10
CA ASN A 128 4.73 6.48 10.72
C ASN A 128 4.23 7.27 11.93
N GLU A 129 3.54 6.60 12.87
CA GLU A 129 3.06 7.18 14.12
C GLU A 129 4.20 7.68 15.01
N ALA A 130 5.35 7.00 14.98
CA ALA A 130 6.58 7.45 15.64
C ALA A 130 7.21 8.71 15.01
N GLY A 131 6.64 9.24 13.92
CA GLY A 131 7.04 10.50 13.29
C GLY A 131 7.89 10.36 12.03
N THR A 132 8.11 9.15 11.53
CA THR A 132 8.85 8.93 10.28
C THR A 132 7.93 9.19 9.08
N THR A 133 8.37 10.00 8.12
CA THR A 133 7.65 10.16 6.84
C THR A 133 7.86 8.91 6.00
N ILE A 134 6.80 8.33 5.45
CA ILE A 134 6.89 7.13 4.61
C ILE A 134 6.38 7.47 3.20
N ILE A 135 7.17 7.12 2.19
CA ILE A 135 6.75 7.09 0.78
C ILE A 135 6.75 5.63 0.35
N LEU A 136 5.61 5.19 -0.17
CA LEU A 136 5.37 3.82 -0.61
C LEU A 136 5.00 3.87 -2.09
N THR A 137 5.63 3.03 -2.90
CA THR A 137 5.14 2.68 -4.24
C THR A 137 4.45 1.34 -4.17
N THR A 138 3.28 1.24 -4.80
CA THR A 138 2.52 0.00 -4.91
C THR A 138 1.62 0.06 -6.13
N HIS A 139 1.42 -1.08 -6.76
CA HIS A 139 0.35 -1.29 -7.75
C HIS A 139 -0.91 -1.90 -7.11
N TYR A 140 -0.87 -2.24 -5.83
CA TYR A 140 -2.03 -2.73 -5.08
C TYR A 140 -2.76 -1.57 -4.41
N LEU A 141 -3.90 -1.18 -4.97
CA LEU A 141 -4.67 -0.04 -4.46
C LEU A 141 -5.19 -0.25 -3.04
N GLU A 142 -5.46 -1.49 -2.63
CA GLU A 142 -5.85 -1.85 -1.26
C GLU A 142 -4.78 -1.45 -0.23
N GLU A 143 -3.50 -1.53 -0.60
CA GLU A 143 -2.39 -1.10 0.28
C GLU A 143 -2.38 0.41 0.48
N ALA A 144 -2.58 1.15 -0.61
CA ALA A 144 -2.67 2.60 -0.55
C ALA A 144 -3.87 3.04 0.30
N GLU A 145 -5.02 2.36 0.17
CA GLU A 145 -6.21 2.65 0.97
C GLU A 145 -5.99 2.41 2.47
N SER A 146 -5.35 1.29 2.82
CA SER A 146 -5.16 0.87 4.21
C SER A 146 -4.06 1.67 4.93
N MET A 147 -3.03 2.11 4.22
CA MET A 147 -1.82 2.65 4.85
C MET A 147 -1.59 4.15 4.60
N CYS A 148 -2.12 4.71 3.51
CA CYS A 148 -1.74 6.05 3.07
C CYS A 148 -2.82 7.08 3.40
N ARG A 149 -2.38 8.25 3.88
CA ARG A 149 -3.25 9.42 4.05
C ARG A 149 -3.42 10.20 2.75
N ASN A 150 -2.34 10.26 1.97
CA ASN A 150 -2.27 10.93 0.68
C ASN A 150 -1.86 9.94 -0.38
N ILE A 151 -2.37 10.13 -1.59
CA ILE A 151 -2.09 9.29 -2.75
C ILE A 151 -1.73 10.19 -3.92
N ALA A 152 -0.77 9.74 -4.72
CA ALA A 152 -0.43 10.34 -5.99
C ALA A 152 -0.45 9.23 -7.05
N ILE A 153 -1.27 9.40 -8.09
CA ILE A 153 -1.36 8.46 -9.20
C ILE A 153 -0.46 8.97 -10.31
N ILE A 154 0.43 8.12 -10.77
CA ILE A 154 1.40 8.43 -11.83
C ILE A 154 1.02 7.62 -13.07
N ASN A 155 0.84 8.30 -14.20
CA ASN A 155 0.66 7.68 -15.51
C ASN A 155 1.59 8.35 -16.53
N ASP A 156 2.27 7.56 -17.36
CA ASP A 156 3.24 8.04 -18.37
C ASP A 156 4.23 9.10 -17.87
N GLY A 157 4.70 8.93 -16.62
CA GLY A 157 5.67 9.82 -15.98
C GLY A 157 5.10 11.15 -15.47
N GLN A 158 3.77 11.33 -15.49
CA GLN A 158 3.08 12.52 -14.97
C GLN A 158 2.18 12.15 -13.80
N ILE A 159 2.07 13.04 -12.82
CA ILE A 159 1.10 12.90 -11.73
C ILE A 159 -0.26 13.33 -12.29
N VAL A 160 -1.15 12.37 -12.51
CA VAL A 160 -2.51 12.61 -13.02
C VAL A 160 -3.48 12.96 -11.89
N GLU A 161 -3.18 12.53 -10.67
CA GLU A 161 -4.00 12.80 -9.49
C GLU A 161 -3.14 12.91 -8.24
N HIS A 162 -3.48 13.84 -7.35
CA HIS A 162 -2.82 14.03 -6.07
C HIS A 162 -3.82 14.59 -5.05
N SER A 163 -4.23 13.76 -4.10
CA SER A 163 -5.21 14.13 -3.08
C SER A 163 -5.03 13.29 -1.81
N ASP A 164 -5.79 13.61 -0.76
CA ASP A 164 -5.99 12.65 0.32
C ASP A 164 -6.84 11.47 -0.16
N ILE A 165 -6.66 10.31 0.48
CA ILE A 165 -7.33 9.07 0.09
C ILE A 165 -8.85 9.17 0.20
N THR A 166 -9.35 9.91 1.20
CA THR A 166 -10.79 10.08 1.42
C THR A 166 -11.41 10.91 0.29
N SER A 167 -10.77 12.01 -0.11
CA SER A 167 -11.18 12.81 -1.26
C SER A 167 -11.14 12.02 -2.55
N LEU A 168 -10.11 11.17 -2.76
CA LEU A 168 -10.03 10.31 -3.93
C LEU A 168 -11.23 9.35 -3.99
N LEU A 169 -11.50 8.65 -2.88
CA LEU A 169 -12.65 7.75 -2.76
C LEU A 169 -13.99 8.49 -2.92
N ASN A 170 -14.06 9.76 -2.51
CA ASN A 170 -15.25 10.60 -2.67
C ASN A 170 -15.52 11.01 -4.11
N LYS A 171 -14.53 10.99 -5.02
CA LYS A 171 -14.74 11.25 -6.45
C LYS A 171 -15.50 10.14 -7.15
N LEU A 172 -15.59 8.96 -6.53
CA LEU A 172 -16.50 7.91 -7.01
C LEU A 172 -17.93 8.31 -6.65
N GLU A 173 -18.67 8.75 -7.67
CA GLU A 173 -20.08 9.12 -7.54
C GLU A 173 -21.00 7.90 -7.38
N ILE A 174 -20.45 6.69 -7.34
CA ILE A 174 -21.19 5.42 -7.37
C ILE A 174 -20.66 4.48 -6.26
N ASP A 175 -21.59 3.91 -5.50
CA ASP A 175 -21.38 2.77 -4.62
C ASP A 175 -21.87 1.49 -5.33
N SER A 176 -20.98 0.54 -5.57
CA SER A 176 -21.32 -0.73 -6.23
C SER A 176 -21.51 -1.85 -5.20
N PHE A 177 -22.66 -2.53 -5.27
CA PHE A 177 -22.98 -3.68 -4.42
C PHE A 177 -23.21 -4.94 -5.26
N ILE A 178 -22.77 -6.07 -4.73
CA ILE A 178 -23.06 -7.41 -5.26
C ILE A 178 -24.21 -8.00 -4.46
N LEU A 179 -25.32 -8.28 -5.14
CA LEU A 179 -26.55 -8.84 -4.59
C LEU A 179 -26.68 -10.29 -5.09
N ASN A 180 -26.66 -11.26 -4.18
CA ASN A 180 -26.92 -12.66 -4.51
C ASN A 180 -28.42 -12.92 -4.45
N LEU A 181 -28.98 -13.51 -5.50
CA LEU A 181 -30.42 -13.76 -5.65
C LEU A 181 -30.77 -15.19 -5.24
N HIS A 182 -31.98 -15.38 -4.72
CA HIS A 182 -32.48 -16.72 -4.37
C HIS A 182 -32.71 -17.57 -5.64
N ASP A 183 -33.44 -16.99 -6.59
CA ASP A 183 -33.88 -17.62 -7.84
C ASP A 183 -33.15 -16.98 -9.03
N PRO A 184 -32.90 -17.75 -10.11
CA PRO A 184 -32.25 -17.21 -11.28
C PRO A 184 -33.15 -16.21 -12.02
N VAL A 185 -32.56 -15.10 -12.47
CA VAL A 185 -33.28 -14.01 -13.14
C VAL A 185 -32.71 -13.81 -14.55
N SER A 186 -33.62 -13.67 -15.51
CA SER A 186 -33.29 -13.47 -16.94
C SER A 186 -33.48 -12.02 -17.38
N GLU A 187 -34.39 -11.29 -16.74
CA GLU A 187 -34.75 -9.91 -17.06
C GLU A 187 -34.56 -9.01 -15.85
N LEU A 188 -33.88 -7.88 -16.05
CA LEU A 188 -33.63 -6.88 -15.01
C LEU A 188 -34.74 -5.84 -15.01
N PRO A 189 -35.29 -5.46 -13.83
CA PRO A 189 -36.20 -4.34 -13.75
C PRO A 189 -35.42 -3.03 -13.96
N GLU A 190 -36.03 -2.08 -14.69
CA GLU A 190 -35.54 -0.70 -14.68
C GLU A 190 -36.00 -0.01 -13.41
N ILE A 191 -35.07 0.24 -12.49
CA ILE A 191 -35.33 0.98 -11.26
C ILE A 191 -34.72 2.37 -11.42
N SER A 192 -35.56 3.41 -11.41
CA SER A 192 -35.13 4.78 -11.65
C SER A 192 -34.02 5.22 -10.68
N GLY A 193 -32.91 5.69 -11.24
CA GLY A 193 -31.75 6.16 -10.47
C GLY A 193 -30.75 5.09 -10.08
N TYR A 194 -30.96 3.81 -10.41
CA TYR A 194 -30.02 2.72 -10.13
C TYR A 194 -29.59 2.05 -11.43
N HIS A 195 -28.30 1.76 -11.56
CA HIS A 195 -27.78 0.98 -12.69
C HIS A 195 -27.59 -0.47 -12.26
N LEU A 196 -28.31 -1.38 -12.92
CA LEU A 196 -28.30 -2.80 -12.61
C LEU A 196 -27.62 -3.58 -13.73
N ASN A 197 -26.66 -4.42 -13.37
CA ASN A 197 -25.94 -5.28 -14.30
C ASN A 197 -25.93 -6.72 -13.78
N LEU A 198 -26.33 -7.68 -14.61
CA LEU A 198 -26.33 -9.09 -14.23
C LEU A 198 -24.93 -9.69 -14.47
N SER A 199 -24.28 -10.19 -13.42
CA SER A 199 -22.98 -10.86 -13.55
C SER A 199 -23.13 -12.34 -13.92
N ASP A 200 -24.15 -12.99 -13.36
CA ASP A 200 -24.59 -14.34 -13.69
C ASP A 200 -26.09 -14.48 -13.35
N SER A 201 -26.70 -15.63 -13.64
CA SER A 201 -28.16 -15.80 -13.44
C SER A 201 -28.64 -15.58 -12.01
N LYS A 202 -27.78 -15.62 -10.98
CA LYS A 202 -28.10 -15.40 -9.57
C LYS A 202 -27.32 -14.26 -8.92
N THR A 203 -26.49 -13.54 -9.66
CA THR A 203 -25.64 -12.49 -9.11
C THR A 203 -25.88 -11.20 -9.85
N LEU A 204 -26.40 -10.21 -9.12
CA LEU A 204 -26.72 -8.88 -9.60
C LEU A 204 -25.71 -7.88 -9.06
N ILE A 205 -25.21 -6.98 -9.90
CA ILE A 205 -24.41 -5.82 -9.49
C ILE A 205 -25.31 -4.60 -9.55
N ALA A 206 -25.42 -3.89 -8.43
CA ALA A 206 -26.17 -2.65 -8.33
C ALA A 206 -25.21 -1.48 -8.10
N ASP A 207 -25.14 -0.59 -9.08
CA ASP A 207 -24.39 0.65 -9.04
C ASP A 207 -25.34 1.77 -8.58
N ILE A 208 -25.06 2.30 -7.40
CA ILE A 208 -25.92 3.24 -6.69
C ILE A 208 -25.25 4.61 -6.67
N PRO A 209 -25.80 5.61 -7.37
CA PRO A 209 -25.33 6.97 -7.27
C PRO A 209 -25.36 7.49 -5.83
N ARG A 210 -24.35 8.27 -5.46
CA ARG A 210 -24.22 8.84 -4.11
C ARG A 210 -25.43 9.70 -3.76
N GLY A 211 -26.00 9.47 -2.58
CA GLY A 211 -27.17 10.21 -2.09
C GLY A 211 -28.51 9.50 -2.32
N LEU A 212 -28.52 8.35 -3.00
CA LEU A 212 -29.67 7.46 -3.07
C LEU A 212 -29.59 6.38 -1.98
N ASP A 213 -30.72 6.13 -1.33
CA ASP A 213 -30.83 5.05 -0.34
C ASP A 213 -30.91 3.68 -1.00
N LEU A 214 -30.55 2.63 -0.26
CA LEU A 214 -30.70 1.24 -0.70
C LEU A 214 -32.16 0.76 -0.70
N ASN A 215 -33.02 1.34 0.13
CA ASN A 215 -34.39 0.83 0.32
C ASN A 215 -35.24 0.85 -0.96
N PRO A 216 -35.26 1.94 -1.76
CA PRO A 216 -36.04 1.95 -3.01
C PRO A 216 -35.57 0.91 -4.03
N LEU A 217 -34.26 0.62 -4.05
CA LEU A 217 -33.70 -0.46 -4.85
C LEU A 217 -34.27 -1.82 -4.42
N PHE A 218 -34.26 -2.15 -3.14
CA PHE A 218 -34.84 -3.40 -2.65
C PHE A 218 -36.35 -3.48 -2.87
N SER A 219 -37.07 -2.37 -2.74
CA SER A 219 -38.52 -2.31 -3.04
C SER A 219 -38.79 -2.61 -4.52
N GLY A 220 -38.07 -1.97 -5.45
CA GLY A 220 -38.23 -2.22 -6.88
C GLY A 220 -37.87 -3.66 -7.28
N LEU A 221 -36.82 -4.24 -6.67
CA LEU A 221 -36.49 -5.65 -6.86
C LEU A 221 -37.61 -6.56 -6.33
N THR A 222 -38.19 -6.25 -5.17
CA THR A 222 -39.28 -7.05 -4.59
C THR A 222 -40.55 -6.99 -5.43
N GLU A 223 -40.90 -5.83 -5.99
CA GLU A 223 -42.04 -5.66 -6.91
C GLU A 223 -41.86 -6.45 -8.20
N ALA A 224 -40.62 -6.56 -8.69
CA ALA A 224 -40.25 -7.41 -9.82
C ALA A 224 -40.18 -8.91 -9.46
N GLY A 225 -40.49 -9.29 -8.22
CA GLY A 225 -40.45 -10.68 -7.74
C GLY A 225 -39.03 -11.21 -7.47
N ILE A 226 -38.02 -10.36 -7.46
CA ILE A 226 -36.61 -10.71 -7.27
C ILE A 226 -36.28 -10.68 -5.78
N LYS A 227 -35.89 -11.83 -5.23
CA LYS A 227 -35.51 -11.97 -3.82
C LYS A 227 -33.99 -11.96 -3.66
N VAL A 228 -33.49 -10.98 -2.92
CA VAL A 228 -32.07 -10.90 -2.56
C VAL A 228 -31.80 -11.74 -1.30
N SER A 229 -30.85 -12.67 -1.41
CA SER A 229 -30.40 -13.53 -0.32
C SER A 229 -29.29 -12.91 0.54
N SER A 230 -28.37 -12.17 -0.08
CA SER A 230 -27.26 -11.51 0.61
C SER A 230 -26.70 -10.37 -0.24
N MET A 231 -26.04 -9.42 0.43
CA MET A 231 -25.40 -8.26 -0.16
C MET A 231 -23.93 -8.18 0.29
N LYS A 232 -23.05 -7.79 -0.63
CA LYS A 232 -21.64 -7.49 -0.37
C LYS A 232 -21.24 -6.21 -1.08
N ASN A 233 -20.30 -5.46 -0.51
CA ASN A 233 -19.68 -4.35 -1.23
C ASN A 233 -18.80 -4.90 -2.35
N LYS A 234 -18.83 -4.27 -3.52
CA LYS A 234 -17.87 -4.55 -4.59
C LYS A 234 -16.60 -3.77 -4.29
N THR A 235 -15.51 -4.47 -3.96
CA THR A 235 -14.30 -3.89 -3.38
C THR A 235 -13.37 -3.18 -4.40
N ASN A 236 -13.75 -3.03 -5.67
CA ASN A 236 -12.86 -2.49 -6.72
C ASN A 236 -13.09 -1.01 -7.03
N ARG A 237 -13.49 -0.23 -6.02
CA ARG A 237 -13.75 1.22 -6.14
C ARG A 237 -12.52 1.99 -6.66
N LEU A 238 -11.37 1.79 -6.02
CA LEU A 238 -10.12 2.45 -6.43
C LEU A 238 -9.63 1.98 -7.79
N GLU A 239 -9.80 0.69 -8.12
CA GLU A 239 -9.37 0.14 -9.41
C GLU A 239 -10.18 0.75 -10.56
N GLN A 240 -11.50 0.87 -10.40
CA GLN A 240 -12.35 1.56 -11.37
C GLN A 240 -11.98 3.05 -11.51
N LEU A 241 -11.73 3.72 -10.38
CA LEU A 241 -11.28 5.11 -10.40
C LEU A 241 -9.93 5.27 -11.12
N PHE A 242 -9.00 4.35 -10.88
CA PHE A 242 -7.71 4.33 -11.56
C PHE A 242 -7.87 4.13 -13.07
N LEU A 243 -8.70 3.16 -13.51
CA LEU A 243 -9.00 2.95 -14.93
C LEU A 243 -9.59 4.22 -15.57
N ASN A 244 -10.58 4.85 -14.93
CA ASN A 244 -11.20 6.07 -15.44
C ASN A 244 -10.20 7.24 -15.55
N LEU A 245 -9.28 7.38 -14.59
CA LEU A 245 -8.25 8.43 -14.62
C LEU A 245 -7.19 8.18 -15.69
N VAL A 246 -6.84 6.91 -15.95
CA VAL A 246 -5.90 6.55 -17.02
C VAL A 246 -6.55 6.74 -18.39
N ASP A 247 -7.80 6.33 -18.56
CA ASP A 247 -8.54 6.45 -19.82
C ASP A 247 -8.85 7.91 -20.18
N SER A 248 -9.11 8.77 -19.18
CA SER A 248 -9.35 10.21 -19.40
C SER A 248 -8.10 11.04 -19.64
N ALA A 249 -6.91 10.49 -19.36
CA ALA A 249 -5.63 11.13 -19.62
C ALA A 249 -5.08 10.87 -21.04
N GLN A 250 -5.75 10.00 -21.83
CA GLN A 250 -5.47 9.76 -23.26
C GLN A 250 -6.28 10.70 -24.17
#